data_AF-A0A0M7MK76-F1
#
_entry.id   AF-A0A0M7MK76-F1
#
_cell.length_a   1.000
_cell.length_b   1.000
_cell.length_c   1.000
_cell.angle_alpha   90.00
_cell.angle_beta   90.00
_cell.angle_gamma   90.00
#
_symmetry.space_group_name_H-M   'P 1'
#
loop_
_entity.id
_entity.type
_entity.pdbx_description
1 polymer ?
#
loop_
_entity_poly.entity_id
_entity_poly.type
_entity_poly.pdbx_seq_one_letter_code
_entity_poly.pdbx_strand_id
1 'polypeptide(L)'
;MPLAGAAAARFVAARFAPGARVLALAGPGNNGGDALVAATRLHEMGYDLRVVLPSGAQSLPADAALAHAGWIAAGGATSRLLTPDAAPDLVIDGLFGIGLNRPLGPDWQALVDRVNAWNAPVLALDVPSGIDADTGAALGRPIRARWTLSFIGRARGLTLADATAGAVGESHLETLGVTLPQSGAGA
;
A
#
# COMPACT_ATOMS: atom_id res chain seq x y z
N MET A 1 -15.21 7.41 -0.37
CA MET A 1 -15.39 6.70 0.94
C MET A 1 -14.09 5.97 1.27
N PRO A 2 -13.43 6.27 2.40
CA PRO A 2 -12.06 5.81 2.72
C PRO A 2 -12.03 4.39 3.32
N LEU A 3 -12.78 3.44 2.75
CA LEU A 3 -12.98 2.11 3.34
C LEU A 3 -11.75 1.21 3.21
N ALA A 4 -11.04 1.27 2.08
CA ALA A 4 -9.83 0.49 1.84
C ALA A 4 -8.71 0.89 2.81
N GLY A 5 -8.37 2.19 2.89
CA GLY A 5 -7.42 2.67 3.90
C GLY A 5 -7.82 2.36 5.35
N ALA A 6 -9.10 2.43 5.70
CA ALA A 6 -9.56 2.03 7.04
C ALA A 6 -9.40 0.53 7.30
N ALA A 7 -9.62 -0.31 6.29
CA ALA A 7 -9.38 -1.75 6.37
C ALA A 7 -7.88 -2.06 6.53
N ALA A 8 -7.02 -1.37 5.78
CA ALA A 8 -5.57 -1.45 5.94
C ALA A 8 -5.12 -1.08 7.36
N ALA A 9 -5.64 0.01 7.94
CA ALA A 9 -5.35 0.37 9.33
C ALA A 9 -5.77 -0.72 10.33
N ARG A 10 -6.96 -1.30 10.19
CA ARG A 10 -7.40 -2.44 11.04
C ARG A 10 -6.51 -3.66 10.86
N PHE A 11 -6.10 -3.96 9.63
CA PHE A 11 -5.21 -5.08 9.32
C PHE A 11 -3.88 -4.95 10.07
N VAL A 12 -3.31 -3.75 10.09
CA VAL A 12 -2.09 -3.42 10.84
C VAL A 12 -2.35 -3.51 12.34
N ALA A 13 -3.44 -2.92 12.83
CA ALA A 13 -3.75 -2.88 14.25
C ALA A 13 -4.04 -4.23 14.89
N ALA A 14 -4.41 -5.24 14.09
CA ALA A 14 -4.54 -6.61 14.55
C ALA A 14 -3.20 -7.35 14.75
N ARG A 15 -2.07 -6.77 14.30
CA ARG A 15 -0.75 -7.43 14.22
C ARG A 15 0.35 -6.69 14.97
N PHE A 16 0.24 -5.38 15.07
CA PHE A 16 1.19 -4.51 15.74
C PHE A 16 0.50 -3.80 16.91
N ALA A 17 1.25 -3.45 17.94
CA ALA A 17 0.74 -2.65 19.04
C ALA A 17 0.92 -1.15 18.75
N PRO A 18 0.10 -0.26 19.35
CA PRO A 18 0.40 1.17 19.38
C PRO A 18 1.84 1.44 19.83
N GLY A 19 2.46 2.49 19.28
CA GLY A 19 3.87 2.81 19.44
C GLY A 19 4.80 2.15 18.41
N ALA A 20 4.34 1.17 17.62
CA ALA A 20 5.12 0.65 16.50
C ALA A 20 5.38 1.75 15.45
N ARG A 21 6.60 1.76 14.89
CA ARG A 21 7.03 2.70 13.85
C ARG A 21 6.55 2.23 12.49
N VAL A 22 5.67 2.99 11.87
CA VAL A 22 5.06 2.66 10.58
C VAL A 22 5.48 3.71 9.55
N LEU A 23 6.02 3.23 8.43
CA LEU A 23 6.28 4.05 7.25
C LEU A 23 5.17 3.81 6.23
N ALA A 24 4.38 4.84 5.93
CA ALA A 24 3.44 4.81 4.81
C ALA A 24 4.06 5.45 3.57
N LEU A 25 4.16 4.68 2.49
CA LEU A 25 4.56 5.17 1.18
C LEU A 25 3.30 5.46 0.36
N ALA A 26 3.08 6.73 0.05
CA ALA A 26 1.92 7.19 -0.72
C ALA A 26 2.34 7.58 -2.14
N GLY A 27 1.72 6.94 -3.13
CA GLY A 27 1.87 7.30 -4.52
C GLY A 27 0.99 8.48 -4.95
N PRO A 28 1.06 8.87 -6.23
CA PRO A 28 0.30 10.00 -6.77
C PRO A 28 -1.19 9.68 -7.01
N GLY A 29 -1.60 8.42 -6.95
CA GLY A 29 -2.96 7.97 -7.27
C GLY A 29 -3.81 7.63 -6.05
N ASN A 30 -4.96 6.98 -6.29
CA ASN A 30 -5.89 6.59 -5.23
C ASN A 30 -5.29 5.58 -4.24
N ASN A 31 -4.37 4.71 -4.67
CA ASN A 31 -3.65 3.81 -3.75
C ASN A 31 -2.83 4.59 -2.69
N GLY A 32 -2.28 5.75 -3.10
CA GLY A 32 -1.63 6.67 -2.18
C GLY A 32 -2.62 7.35 -1.24
N GLY A 33 -3.83 7.63 -1.72
CA GLY A 33 -4.96 8.06 -0.90
C GLY A 33 -5.33 7.04 0.18
N ASP A 34 -5.38 5.76 -0.15
CA ASP A 34 -5.66 4.69 0.82
C ASP A 34 -4.54 4.55 1.86
N ALA A 35 -3.27 4.67 1.45
CA ALA A 35 -2.16 4.72 2.39
C ALA A 35 -2.21 5.95 3.33
N LEU A 36 -2.62 7.12 2.83
CA LEU A 36 -2.82 8.34 3.64
C LEU A 36 -3.96 8.17 4.65
N VAL A 37 -5.08 7.57 4.24
CA VAL A 37 -6.17 7.21 5.15
C VAL A 37 -5.66 6.24 6.22
N ALA A 38 -4.95 5.18 5.82
CA ALA A 38 -4.43 4.19 6.75
C ALA A 38 -3.47 4.82 7.76
N ALA A 39 -2.55 5.67 7.29
CA ALA A 39 -1.63 6.44 8.12
C ALA A 39 -2.38 7.33 9.13
N THR A 40 -3.39 8.06 8.68
CA THR A 40 -4.21 8.92 9.54
C THR A 40 -4.86 8.13 10.68
N ARG A 41 -5.48 6.99 10.35
CA ARG A 41 -6.12 6.12 11.35
C ARG A 41 -5.13 5.51 12.33
N LEU A 42 -3.99 5.02 11.84
CA LEU A 42 -2.97 4.46 12.72
C LEU A 42 -2.36 5.53 13.63
N HIS A 43 -2.15 6.74 13.13
CA HIS A 43 -1.70 7.87 13.94
C HIS A 43 -2.71 8.20 15.06
N GLU A 44 -4.00 8.28 14.75
CA GLU A 44 -5.08 8.44 15.74
C GLU A 44 -5.09 7.32 16.79
N MET A 45 -4.62 6.12 16.44
CA MET A 45 -4.51 4.96 17.32
C MET A 45 -3.19 4.91 18.13
N GLY A 46 -2.32 5.92 18.02
CA GLY A 46 -1.09 6.03 18.80
C GLY A 46 0.13 5.32 18.20
N TYR A 47 0.15 5.07 16.89
CA TYR A 47 1.34 4.57 16.19
C TYR A 47 2.30 5.72 15.84
N ASP A 48 3.60 5.43 15.77
CA ASP A 48 4.59 6.40 15.29
C ASP A 48 4.63 6.37 13.75
N LEU A 49 3.95 7.34 13.13
CA LEU A 49 3.69 7.37 11.69
C LEU A 49 4.57 8.37 10.96
N ARG A 50 5.19 7.89 9.88
CA ARG A 50 5.79 8.74 8.86
C ARG A 50 5.16 8.48 7.50
N VAL A 51 4.85 9.55 6.79
CA VAL A 51 4.37 9.48 5.41
C VAL A 51 5.41 10.03 4.44
N VAL A 52 5.74 9.22 3.43
CA VAL A 52 6.53 9.67 2.27
C VAL A 52 5.62 9.73 1.06
N LEU A 53 5.51 10.92 0.47
CA LEU A 53 4.71 11.23 -0.72
C LEU A 53 5.64 11.87 -1.78
N PRO A 54 6.37 11.07 -2.58
CA PRO A 54 7.45 11.60 -3.42
C PRO A 54 6.97 12.59 -4.47
N SER A 55 5.79 12.38 -5.04
CA SER A 55 5.17 13.28 -6.02
C SER A 55 4.67 14.60 -5.42
N GLY A 56 4.61 14.71 -4.08
CA GLY A 56 3.94 15.82 -3.41
C GLY A 56 2.42 15.81 -3.58
N ALA A 57 1.76 16.80 -2.97
CA ALA A 57 0.30 16.87 -2.90
C ALA A 57 -0.35 17.70 -4.03
N GLN A 58 0.43 18.28 -4.95
CA GLN A 58 -0.05 19.30 -5.90
C GLN A 58 -1.01 18.77 -6.97
N SER A 59 -0.96 17.48 -7.28
CA SER A 59 -1.71 16.87 -8.39
C SER A 59 -2.36 15.55 -7.99
N LEU A 60 -2.77 15.43 -6.73
CA LEU A 60 -3.50 14.27 -6.26
C LEU A 60 -4.93 14.26 -6.85
N PRO A 61 -5.46 13.09 -7.22
CA PRO A 61 -6.89 12.91 -7.48
C PRO A 61 -7.74 13.38 -6.29
N ALA A 62 -9.00 13.74 -6.55
CA ALA A 62 -9.89 14.32 -5.53
C ALA A 62 -9.93 13.51 -4.21
N ASP A 63 -10.09 12.19 -4.29
CA ASP A 63 -10.13 11.32 -3.11
C ASP A 63 -8.79 11.28 -2.36
N ALA A 64 -7.66 11.20 -3.09
CA ALA A 64 -6.33 11.23 -2.48
C ALA A 64 -5.98 12.61 -1.90
N ALA A 65 -6.45 13.70 -2.51
CA ALA A 65 -6.30 15.06 -1.99
C ALA A 65 -7.08 15.23 -0.68
N LEU A 66 -8.30 14.68 -0.60
CA LEU A 66 -9.09 14.64 0.64
C LEU A 66 -8.38 13.82 1.72
N ALA A 67 -7.82 12.66 1.37
CA ALA A 67 -7.04 11.84 2.30
C ALA A 67 -5.80 12.59 2.81
N HIS A 68 -5.09 13.29 1.93
CA HIS A 68 -3.95 14.13 2.30
C HIS A 68 -4.38 15.27 3.24
N ALA A 69 -5.48 15.97 2.94
CA ALA A 69 -6.01 17.01 3.83
C ALA A 69 -6.38 16.45 5.20
N GLY A 70 -6.96 15.25 5.27
CA GLY A 70 -7.23 14.53 6.52
C GLY A 70 -5.96 14.22 7.32
N TRP A 71 -4.90 13.75 6.65
CA TRP A 71 -3.60 13.50 7.27
C TRP A 71 -3.00 14.77 7.90
N ILE A 72 -3.03 15.89 7.16
CA ILE A 72 -2.54 17.17 7.67
C ILE A 72 -3.40 17.67 8.84
N ALA A 73 -4.73 17.56 8.75
CA ALA A 73 -5.64 17.96 9.82
C ALA A 73 -5.46 17.14 11.10
N ALA A 74 -5.03 15.89 11.00
CA ALA A 74 -4.67 15.04 12.13
C ALA A 74 -3.30 15.37 12.75
N GLY A 75 -2.62 16.42 12.28
CA GLY A 75 -1.29 16.83 12.77
C GLY A 75 -0.12 16.13 12.06
N GLY A 76 -0.41 15.36 11.01
CA GLY A 76 0.59 14.68 10.20
C GLY A 76 1.37 15.61 9.27
N ALA A 77 2.55 15.16 8.86
CA ALA A 77 3.37 15.80 7.84
C ALA A 77 3.77 14.79 6.75
N THR A 78 4.05 15.27 5.54
CA THR A 78 4.58 14.43 4.46
C THR A 78 5.99 14.87 4.08
N SER A 79 6.84 13.89 3.77
CA SER A 79 8.15 14.14 3.16
C SER A 79 8.13 13.70 1.70
N ARG A 80 8.83 14.43 0.83
CA ARG A 80 9.07 14.00 -0.56
C ARG A 80 10.18 12.95 -0.67
N LEU A 81 11.07 12.89 0.33
CA LEU A 81 12.22 12.00 0.31
C LEU A 81 12.17 11.06 1.49
N LEU A 82 12.54 9.81 1.23
CA LEU A 82 12.82 8.86 2.28
C LEU A 82 14.20 9.16 2.87
N THR A 83 14.24 9.68 4.10
CA THR A 83 15.47 9.93 4.83
C THR A 83 16.08 8.61 5.34
N PRO A 84 17.42 8.54 5.47
CA PRO A 84 18.12 7.36 5.96
C PRO A 84 17.91 7.22 7.48
N ASP A 85 16.75 6.73 7.85
CA ASP A 85 16.42 6.40 9.23
C ASP A 85 16.59 4.90 9.46
N ALA A 86 16.55 4.49 10.73
CA ALA A 86 16.43 3.09 11.10
C ALA A 86 15.21 2.45 10.40
N ALA A 87 15.34 1.16 10.06
CA ALA A 87 14.23 0.41 9.47
C ALA A 87 12.97 0.54 10.36
N PRO A 88 11.79 0.81 9.77
CA PRO A 88 10.54 0.85 10.50
C PRO A 88 10.13 -0.57 10.92
N ASP A 89 9.18 -0.67 11.84
CA ASP A 89 8.64 -1.96 12.26
C ASP A 89 7.66 -2.53 11.22
N LEU A 90 7.08 -1.66 10.38
CA LEU A 90 6.21 -1.99 9.24
C LEU A 90 6.31 -0.91 8.15
N VAL A 91 6.22 -1.33 6.89
CA VAL A 91 5.95 -0.44 5.75
C VAL A 91 4.56 -0.71 5.19
N ILE A 92 3.80 0.35 4.90
CA ILE A 92 2.59 0.29 4.09
C ILE A 92 2.95 0.77 2.68
N ASP A 93 2.85 -0.11 1.70
CA ASP A 93 3.02 0.23 0.29
C ASP A 93 1.68 0.63 -0.35
N GLY A 94 1.52 1.93 -0.58
CA GLY A 94 0.47 2.51 -1.41
C GLY A 94 1.05 3.31 -2.58
N LEU A 95 2.23 2.94 -3.10
CA LEU A 95 2.83 3.66 -4.23
C LEU A 95 2.01 3.45 -5.52
N PHE A 96 1.77 2.20 -5.90
CA PHE A 96 1.07 1.86 -7.14
C PHE A 96 0.21 0.61 -6.94
N GLY A 97 -1.09 0.72 -7.23
CA GLY A 97 -2.03 -0.41 -7.20
C GLY A 97 -2.33 -0.92 -8.61
N ILE A 98 -3.58 -1.36 -8.86
CA ILE A 98 -4.00 -1.98 -10.12
C ILE A 98 -3.78 -1.16 -11.41
N GLY A 99 -3.59 0.16 -11.30
CA GLY A 99 -3.39 1.03 -12.47
C GLY A 99 -1.98 1.02 -13.08
N LEU A 100 -1.02 0.30 -12.48
CA LEU A 100 0.34 0.23 -13.00
C LEU A 100 0.42 -0.74 -14.19
N ASN A 101 0.88 -0.24 -15.34
CA ASN A 101 0.98 -1.01 -16.59
C ASN A 101 2.36 -0.87 -17.28
N ARG A 102 3.34 -0.33 -16.56
CA ARG A 102 4.71 -0.13 -17.05
C ARG A 102 5.72 -0.20 -15.90
N PRO A 103 7.00 -0.51 -16.18
CA PRO A 103 8.04 -0.51 -15.16
C PRO A 103 8.15 0.80 -14.38
N LEU A 104 8.53 0.67 -13.11
CA LEU A 104 8.79 1.82 -12.25
C LEU A 104 9.93 2.67 -12.83
N GLY A 105 9.74 3.99 -12.81
CA GLY A 105 10.82 4.93 -13.15
C GLY A 105 11.99 4.84 -12.14
N PRO A 106 13.19 5.35 -12.48
CA PRO A 106 14.40 5.16 -11.68
C PRO A 106 14.26 5.57 -10.20
N ASP A 107 13.62 6.69 -9.91
CA ASP A 107 13.46 7.19 -8.54
C ASP A 107 12.53 6.30 -7.70
N TRP A 108 11.41 5.86 -8.29
CA TRP A 108 10.50 4.90 -7.66
C TRP A 108 11.17 3.56 -7.43
N GLN A 109 11.94 3.11 -8.42
CA GLN A 109 12.68 1.86 -8.33
C GLN A 109 13.73 1.91 -7.22
N ALA A 110 14.45 3.03 -7.08
CA ALA A 110 15.42 3.24 -6.01
C ALA A 110 14.77 3.29 -4.62
N LEU A 111 13.57 3.86 -4.52
CA LEU A 111 12.77 3.84 -3.29
C LEU A 111 12.37 2.41 -2.91
N VAL A 112 11.83 1.64 -3.86
CA VAL A 112 11.45 0.24 -3.66
C VAL A 112 12.65 -0.62 -3.29
N ASP A 113 13.78 -0.47 -4.00
CA ASP A 113 15.02 -1.20 -3.70
C ASP A 113 15.51 -0.92 -2.28
N ARG A 114 15.37 0.33 -1.79
CA ARG A 114 15.72 0.70 -0.42
C ARG A 114 14.80 0.06 0.62
N VAL A 115 13.50 0.04 0.37
CA VAL A 115 12.55 -0.63 1.27
C VAL A 115 12.82 -2.13 1.34
N ASN A 116 13.05 -2.76 0.19
CA ASN A 116 13.37 -4.17 0.11
C ASN A 116 14.66 -4.52 0.86
N ALA A 117 15.61 -3.59 0.98
CA ALA A 117 16.88 -3.80 1.69
C ALA A 117 16.73 -3.80 3.22
N TRP A 118 15.65 -3.26 3.78
CA TRP A 118 15.45 -3.21 5.24
C TRP A 118 15.01 -4.53 5.86
N ASN A 119 14.49 -5.47 5.07
CA ASN A 119 13.85 -6.70 5.56
C ASN A 119 12.72 -6.45 6.60
N ALA A 120 12.18 -5.23 6.67
CA ALA A 120 10.98 -4.94 7.44
C ALA A 120 9.76 -5.57 6.75
N PRO A 121 8.73 -6.02 7.50
CA PRO A 121 7.52 -6.51 6.87
C PRO A 121 6.84 -5.37 6.09
N VAL A 122 6.32 -5.70 4.90
CA VAL A 122 5.59 -4.76 4.06
C VAL A 122 4.14 -5.24 3.89
N LEU A 123 3.19 -4.33 4.10
CA LEU A 123 1.79 -4.47 3.70
C LEU A 123 1.58 -3.74 2.38
N ALA A 124 1.40 -4.48 1.29
CA ALA A 124 1.00 -3.91 0.01
C ALA A 124 -0.51 -3.69 -0.05
N LEU A 125 -0.93 -2.51 -0.46
CA LEU A 125 -2.32 -2.18 -0.71
C LEU A 125 -2.66 -2.49 -2.17
N ASP A 126 -3.75 -3.24 -2.36
CA ASP A 126 -4.25 -3.70 -3.65
C ASP A 126 -3.36 -4.78 -4.31
N VAL A 127 -2.17 -4.36 -4.75
CA VAL A 127 -1.14 -5.15 -5.45
C VAL A 127 0.24 -4.59 -5.02
N PRO A 128 1.29 -5.42 -4.84
CA PRO A 128 2.64 -4.90 -4.59
C PRO A 128 3.10 -3.99 -5.72
N SER A 129 3.56 -2.79 -5.37
CA SER A 129 4.08 -1.84 -6.36
C SER A 129 5.19 -2.46 -7.20
N GLY A 130 5.01 -2.39 -8.53
CA GLY A 130 5.88 -3.05 -9.50
C GLY A 130 5.39 -4.43 -9.97
N ILE A 131 4.19 -4.85 -9.60
CA ILE A 131 3.50 -6.01 -10.20
C ILE A 131 2.38 -5.52 -11.13
N ASP A 132 2.28 -6.15 -12.30
CA ASP A 132 1.17 -5.96 -13.24
C ASP A 132 -0.08 -6.69 -12.72
N ALA A 133 -1.18 -5.97 -12.52
CA ALA A 133 -2.37 -6.50 -11.88
C ALA A 133 -3.17 -7.49 -12.74
N ASP A 134 -2.99 -7.48 -14.06
CA ASP A 134 -3.71 -8.36 -14.98
C ASP A 134 -2.96 -9.66 -15.23
N THR A 135 -1.64 -9.58 -15.34
CA THR A 135 -0.77 -10.69 -15.73
C THR A 135 0.03 -11.28 -14.57
N GLY A 136 0.22 -10.52 -13.49
CA GLY A 136 1.12 -10.84 -12.37
C GLY A 136 2.61 -10.69 -12.71
N ALA A 137 2.94 -10.24 -13.92
CA ALA A 137 4.32 -10.04 -14.31
C ALA A 137 5.00 -8.96 -13.43
N ALA A 138 6.26 -9.18 -13.10
CA ALA A 138 7.09 -8.16 -12.49
C ALA A 138 7.42 -7.05 -13.51
N LEU A 139 7.03 -5.83 -13.19
CA LEU A 139 7.31 -4.60 -13.93
C LEU A 139 8.60 -3.95 -13.39
N GLY A 140 9.73 -4.65 -13.54
CA GLY A 140 11.01 -4.27 -12.97
C GLY A 140 11.34 -5.07 -11.71
N ARG A 141 11.77 -4.40 -10.63
CA ARG A 141 11.98 -5.05 -9.32
C ARG A 141 10.86 -4.62 -8.37
N PRO A 142 9.84 -5.47 -8.17
CA PRO A 142 8.69 -5.11 -7.34
C PRO A 142 9.09 -5.00 -5.86
N ILE A 143 8.23 -4.32 -5.11
CA ILE A 143 8.30 -4.37 -3.66
C ILE A 143 8.01 -5.79 -3.17
N ARG A 144 8.68 -6.21 -2.12
CA ARG A 144 8.53 -7.54 -1.53
C ARG A 144 7.59 -7.44 -0.33
N ALA A 145 6.32 -7.74 -0.57
CA ALA A 145 5.29 -7.75 0.44
C ALA A 145 5.40 -8.98 1.34
N ARG A 146 5.19 -8.77 2.65
CA ARG A 146 4.84 -9.86 3.57
C ARG A 146 3.35 -10.18 3.46
N TRP A 147 2.53 -9.14 3.32
CA TRP A 147 1.10 -9.24 3.13
C TRP A 147 0.66 -8.36 1.96
N THR A 148 -0.26 -8.87 1.14
CA THR A 148 -0.98 -8.07 0.17
C THR A 148 -2.45 -8.05 0.54
N LEU A 149 -3.02 -6.85 0.69
CA LEU A 149 -4.42 -6.65 1.03
C LEU A 149 -5.16 -6.08 -0.19
N SER A 150 -5.86 -6.94 -0.91
CA SER A 150 -6.72 -6.53 -2.03
C SER A 150 -8.10 -6.10 -1.55
N PHE A 151 -8.75 -5.22 -2.30
CA PHE A 151 -10.05 -4.64 -1.92
C PHE A 151 -11.11 -4.97 -2.96
N ILE A 152 -12.31 -5.35 -2.50
CA ILE A 152 -13.47 -5.77 -3.30
C ILE A 152 -13.20 -7.07 -4.05
N GLY A 153 -12.18 -7.15 -4.90
CA GLY A 153 -11.74 -8.37 -5.58
C GLY A 153 -10.22 -8.54 -5.52
N ARG A 154 -9.75 -9.75 -5.85
CA ARG A 154 -8.32 -9.96 -6.12
C ARG A 154 -8.05 -9.63 -7.58
N ALA A 155 -7.00 -8.86 -7.83
CA ALA A 155 -6.49 -8.66 -9.17
C ALA A 155 -6.12 -10.00 -9.81
N ARG A 156 -6.40 -10.16 -11.11
CA ARG A 156 -6.22 -11.43 -11.84
C ARG A 156 -4.78 -11.94 -11.73
N GLY A 157 -3.80 -11.04 -11.87
CA GLY A 157 -2.39 -11.37 -11.77
C GLY A 157 -2.00 -12.01 -10.44
N LEU A 158 -2.70 -11.67 -9.35
CA LEU A 158 -2.42 -12.23 -8.02
C LEU A 158 -2.98 -13.65 -7.82
N THR A 159 -3.86 -14.13 -8.70
CA THR A 159 -4.45 -15.47 -8.60
C THR A 159 -3.75 -16.51 -9.47
N LEU A 160 -2.79 -16.09 -10.29
CA LEU A 160 -2.03 -16.96 -11.19
C LEU A 160 -0.85 -17.58 -10.43
N ALA A 161 -0.73 -18.92 -10.51
CA ALA A 161 0.18 -19.73 -9.68
C ALA A 161 1.67 -19.34 -9.77
N ASP A 162 2.12 -18.83 -10.92
CA ASP A 162 3.53 -18.45 -11.16
C ASP A 162 3.76 -16.93 -11.15
N ALA A 163 2.69 -16.14 -11.09
CA ALA A 163 2.73 -14.75 -11.51
C ALA A 163 2.94 -13.78 -10.34
N THR A 164 3.76 -14.14 -9.37
CA THR A 164 3.97 -13.24 -8.22
C THR A 164 5.43 -13.04 -7.85
N ALA A 165 6.40 -13.60 -8.59
CA ALA A 165 7.85 -13.42 -8.36
C ALA A 165 8.31 -13.54 -6.88
N GLY A 166 7.53 -14.19 -6.01
CA GLY A 166 7.71 -14.19 -4.55
C GLY A 166 7.44 -12.84 -3.85
N ALA A 167 6.95 -11.83 -4.56
CA ALA A 167 6.74 -10.46 -4.10
C ALA A 167 5.41 -10.20 -3.37
N VAL A 168 4.41 -11.09 -3.51
CA VAL A 168 3.04 -10.86 -3.01
C VAL A 168 2.84 -11.25 -1.54
N GLY A 169 3.63 -12.18 -1.02
CA GLY A 169 3.47 -12.68 0.35
C GLY A 169 2.09 -13.31 0.59
N GLU A 170 1.61 -13.23 1.84
CA GLU A 170 0.28 -13.70 2.23
C GLU A 170 -0.83 -12.81 1.63
N SER A 171 -1.74 -13.39 0.83
CA SER A 171 -2.82 -12.65 0.14
C SER A 171 -4.12 -12.62 0.95
N HIS A 172 -4.58 -11.42 1.29
CA HIS A 172 -5.84 -11.15 1.97
C HIS A 172 -6.80 -10.38 1.06
N LEU A 173 -8.11 -10.54 1.31
CA LEU A 173 -9.16 -9.84 0.58
C LEU A 173 -10.13 -9.17 1.56
N GLU A 174 -10.32 -7.88 1.40
CA GLU A 174 -11.30 -7.09 2.13
C GLU A 174 -12.45 -6.70 1.20
N THR A 175 -13.66 -7.20 1.48
CA THR A 175 -14.82 -6.97 0.60
C THR A 175 -15.41 -5.57 0.74
N LEU A 176 -15.00 -4.81 1.76
CA LEU A 176 -15.48 -3.47 2.07
C LEU A 176 -17.03 -3.37 2.17
N GLY A 177 -17.66 -4.46 2.60
CA GLY A 177 -19.13 -4.56 2.72
C GLY A 177 -19.85 -4.89 1.42
N VAL A 178 -19.13 -5.15 0.33
CA VAL A 178 -19.70 -5.64 -0.92
C VAL A 178 -19.90 -7.15 -0.85
N THR A 179 -21.12 -7.62 -1.14
CA THR A 179 -21.37 -9.05 -1.31
C THR A 179 -20.76 -9.48 -2.65
N LEU A 180 -19.71 -10.30 -2.61
CA LEU A 180 -19.18 -10.89 -3.83
C LEU A 180 -20.11 -12.01 -4.30
N PRO A 181 -20.42 -12.09 -5.61
CA PRO A 181 -21.10 -13.25 -6.13
C PRO A 181 -20.27 -14.49 -5.80
N GLN A 182 -20.90 -15.51 -5.21
CA GLN A 182 -20.23 -16.78 -4.97
C GLN A 182 -19.71 -17.28 -6.32
N SER A 183 -18.40 -17.47 -6.44
CA SER A 183 -17.81 -18.15 -7.58
C SER A 183 -18.50 -19.51 -7.66
N GLY A 184 -19.35 -19.70 -8.67
CA GLY A 184 -19.98 -20.97 -8.94
C GLY A 184 -18.89 -22.02 -9.04
N ALA A 185 -18.88 -22.96 -8.10
CA ALA A 185 -18.16 -24.21 -8.26
C ALA A 185 -18.71 -24.83 -9.55
N GLY A 186 -17.88 -24.86 -10.59
CA GLY A 186 -18.21 -25.57 -11.81
C GLY A 186 -18.57 -27.00 -11.46
N ALA A 187 -19.74 -27.42 -11.93
CA ALA A 187 -20.08 -28.83 -12.09
C ALA A 187 -19.28 -29.42 -13.26
#